data_AF-A0ABD5TX37-F1
#
_entry.id   AF-A0ABD5TX37-F1
#
_cell.length_a   1.000
_cell.length_b   1.000
_cell.length_c   1.000
_cell.angle_alpha   90.00
_cell.angle_beta   90.00
_cell.angle_gamma   90.00
#
_symmetry.space_group_name_H-M   'P 1'
#
loop_
_entity.id
_entity.type
_entity.pdbx_description
1 polymer ?
#
loop_
_entity_poly.entity_id
_entity_poly.type
_entity_poly.pdbx_seq_one_letter_code
_entity_poly.pdbx_strand_id
1 'polypeptide(L)'
;MPDENRFAKLGEAIGESDGDADAEEADDPGSPESSASARTDSESAEPTPEPEPELGESEAEADDAESPEASSEPAEGDEDDETANDSPEETAGGPAFEFEDTTAKSMYVRPETVAVLDDAEFEVESHLRREHEVRNLTGREFHDALVRVAAKYPEEVADAILDAREETK
;
A
#
# COMPACT_ATOMS: atom_id res chain seq x y z
N MET A 1 -32.04 6.16 -37.54
CA MET A 1 -31.32 6.45 -36.28
C MET A 1 -31.65 5.29 -35.35
N PRO A 2 -30.68 4.43 -35.01
CA PRO A 2 -30.87 3.45 -33.94
C PRO A 2 -30.59 4.13 -32.59
N ASP A 3 -31.65 4.45 -31.86
CA ASP A 3 -31.60 4.88 -30.45
C ASP A 3 -31.67 3.66 -29.55
N GLU A 4 -30.53 3.00 -29.34
CA GLU A 4 -30.41 1.95 -28.32
C GLU A 4 -29.15 2.17 -27.52
N ASN A 5 -29.25 3.07 -26.54
CA ASN A 5 -28.27 3.26 -25.49
C ASN A 5 -28.13 1.97 -24.66
N ARG A 6 -27.15 1.12 -25.02
CA ARG A 6 -26.76 -0.06 -24.23
C ARG A 6 -26.40 0.26 -22.77
N PHE A 7 -26.05 1.52 -22.49
CA PHE A 7 -25.74 2.00 -21.14
C PHE A 7 -26.97 2.17 -20.25
N ALA A 8 -28.19 2.27 -20.81
CA ALA A 8 -29.40 2.42 -20.00
C ALA A 8 -29.80 1.13 -19.24
N LYS A 9 -29.20 -0.02 -19.56
CA LYS A 9 -29.52 -1.30 -18.92
C LYS A 9 -28.66 -1.64 -17.70
N LEU A 10 -27.63 -0.84 -17.40
CA LEU A 10 -26.73 -1.13 -16.26
C LEU A 10 -27.17 -0.48 -14.94
N GLY A 11 -28.13 0.43 -14.96
CA GLY A 11 -28.59 1.14 -13.76
C GLY A 11 -29.56 0.39 -12.85
N GLU A 12 -30.10 -0.77 -13.27
CA GLU A 12 -31.19 -1.47 -12.56
C GLU A 12 -30.71 -2.64 -11.67
N ALA A 13 -29.40 -2.92 -11.60
CA ALA A 13 -28.87 -4.08 -10.88
C ALA A 13 -28.27 -3.77 -9.50
N ILE A 14 -28.27 -2.51 -9.05
CA ILE A 14 -27.75 -2.11 -7.73
C ILE A 14 -28.87 -1.39 -6.98
N GLY A 15 -29.60 -2.13 -6.16
CA GLY A 15 -30.60 -1.57 -5.27
C GLY A 15 -31.66 -2.58 -4.87
N GLU A 16 -31.35 -3.47 -3.92
CA GLU A 16 -32.28 -3.90 -2.87
C GLU A 16 -31.61 -4.92 -1.94
N SER A 17 -31.32 -4.50 -0.70
CA SER A 17 -31.01 -5.37 0.43
C SER A 17 -31.10 -4.53 1.73
N ASP A 18 -32.33 -4.25 2.15
CA ASP A 18 -32.65 -3.75 3.49
C ASP A 18 -33.38 -4.85 4.29
N GLY A 19 -33.10 -4.91 5.61
CA GLY A 19 -33.81 -5.72 6.63
C GLY A 19 -32.95 -6.88 7.16
N ASP A 20 -32.77 -7.14 8.46
CA ASP A 20 -33.53 -6.71 9.64
C ASP A 20 -32.68 -6.99 10.91
N ALA A 21 -33.09 -6.40 12.04
CA ALA A 21 -32.44 -6.49 13.35
C ALA A 21 -32.67 -7.83 14.06
N ASP A 22 -31.76 -8.23 14.96
CA ASP A 22 -32.12 -8.99 16.16
C ASP A 22 -31.10 -8.79 17.29
N ALA A 23 -31.62 -8.38 18.45
CA ALA A 23 -30.92 -8.29 19.72
C ALA A 23 -31.01 -9.62 20.47
N GLU A 24 -30.11 -9.87 21.42
CA GLU A 24 -30.38 -10.33 22.80
C GLU A 24 -29.11 -10.93 23.46
N GLU A 25 -29.01 -10.71 24.77
CA GLU A 25 -27.95 -11.00 25.73
C GLU A 25 -27.65 -12.50 25.98
N ALA A 26 -26.44 -12.78 26.49
CA ALA A 26 -26.26 -13.68 27.65
C ALA A 26 -24.88 -13.51 28.34
N ASP A 27 -24.94 -13.06 29.60
CA ASP A 27 -24.14 -13.41 30.80
C ASP A 27 -22.96 -14.40 30.67
N ASP A 28 -21.78 -13.99 31.18
CA ASP A 28 -20.82 -14.91 31.82
C ASP A 28 -20.17 -14.27 33.06
N PRO A 29 -20.57 -14.67 34.30
CA PRO A 29 -19.92 -14.24 35.53
C PRO A 29 -18.99 -15.34 36.07
N GLY A 30 -17.71 -15.01 36.27
CA GLY A 30 -16.75 -15.99 36.79
C GLY A 30 -15.43 -15.45 37.32
N SER A 31 -15.46 -14.59 38.34
CA SER A 31 -14.31 -14.42 39.26
C SER A 31 -14.33 -15.49 40.35
N PRO A 32 -13.15 -15.97 40.79
CA PRO A 32 -12.85 -15.82 42.22
C PRO A 32 -11.40 -15.38 42.53
N GLU A 33 -11.34 -14.24 43.21
CA GLU A 33 -10.58 -13.85 44.43
C GLU A 33 -9.25 -14.49 44.88
N SER A 34 -8.37 -13.56 45.31
CA SER A 34 -7.47 -13.57 46.49
C SER A 34 -6.17 -14.38 46.44
N SER A 35 -4.98 -13.80 46.70
CA SER A 35 -4.62 -13.27 48.01
C SER A 35 -3.33 -12.39 48.03
N ALA A 36 -3.47 -11.18 48.57
CA ALA A 36 -2.69 -10.53 49.65
C ALA A 36 -1.18 -10.15 49.57
N SER A 37 -0.97 -8.87 49.96
CA SER A 37 0.18 -8.23 50.67
C SER A 37 1.22 -7.54 49.76
N ALA A 38 1.67 -6.29 49.99
CA ALA A 38 1.73 -5.49 51.21
C ALA A 38 1.71 -3.96 50.94
N ARG A 39 1.38 -3.23 52.01
CA ARG A 39 1.24 -1.78 52.14
C ARG A 39 2.57 -1.03 52.04
N THR A 40 2.57 0.17 51.44
CA THR A 40 3.29 1.35 51.99
C THR A 40 2.53 2.64 51.68
N ASP A 41 2.46 3.44 52.74
CA ASP A 41 1.81 4.73 52.93
C ASP A 41 2.65 5.86 52.31
N SER A 42 2.06 6.78 51.52
CA SER A 42 2.70 8.05 51.18
C SER A 42 1.70 9.08 50.64
N GLU A 43 1.31 9.97 51.55
CA GLU A 43 1.32 11.44 51.42
C GLU A 43 0.65 12.11 50.20
N SER A 44 -0.56 12.63 50.48
CA SER A 44 -0.99 14.02 50.26
C SER A 44 -0.44 14.79 49.04
N ALA A 45 -1.29 14.94 48.03
CA ALA A 45 -1.46 16.20 47.28
C ALA A 45 -2.82 16.17 46.58
N GLU A 46 -3.74 17.07 46.95
CA GLU A 46 -4.96 17.35 46.20
C GLU A 46 -4.63 18.20 44.97
N PRO A 47 -4.95 17.78 43.74
CA PRO A 47 -5.09 18.69 42.62
C PRO A 47 -6.56 19.13 42.47
N THR A 48 -6.75 20.44 42.52
CA THR A 48 -7.96 21.21 42.16
C THR A 48 -8.54 20.80 40.79
N PRO A 49 -9.87 20.75 40.62
CA PRO A 49 -10.49 20.56 39.30
C PRO A 49 -10.31 21.82 38.45
N GLU A 50 -9.70 21.67 37.27
CA GLU A 50 -9.68 22.67 36.19
C GLU A 50 -11.08 22.79 35.54
N PRO A 51 -11.48 23.99 35.10
CA PRO A 51 -12.79 24.24 34.47
C PRO A 51 -12.84 23.72 33.03
N GLU A 52 -13.99 23.13 32.67
CA GLU A 52 -14.35 22.72 31.31
C GLU A 52 -14.43 23.95 30.36
N PRO A 53 -13.80 23.92 29.17
CA PRO A 53 -14.10 24.89 28.13
C PRO A 53 -15.38 24.50 27.37
N GLU A 54 -16.31 25.46 27.36
CA GLU A 54 -17.60 25.39 26.67
C GLU A 54 -17.49 25.32 25.15
N LEU A 55 -18.54 24.74 24.57
CA LEU A 55 -18.88 24.61 23.16
C LEU A 55 -18.60 25.89 22.35
N GLY A 56 -17.75 25.75 21.33
CA GLY A 56 -17.61 26.73 20.24
C GLY A 56 -18.04 26.09 18.93
N GLU A 57 -19.29 26.31 18.53
CA GLU A 57 -19.75 26.12 17.15
C GLU A 57 -18.92 27.04 16.25
N SER A 58 -18.33 26.47 15.20
CA SER A 58 -17.66 27.22 14.14
C SER A 58 -17.94 26.51 12.83
N GLU A 59 -19.08 26.87 12.24
CA GLU A 59 -19.32 26.77 10.81
C GLU A 59 -18.25 27.57 10.07
N ALA A 60 -17.42 26.88 9.30
CA ALA A 60 -16.57 27.46 8.28
C ALA A 60 -16.73 26.63 7.01
N GLU A 61 -17.74 27.00 6.23
CA GLU A 61 -17.81 26.75 4.80
C GLU A 61 -16.54 27.33 4.15
N ALA A 62 -15.72 26.48 3.56
CA ALA A 62 -14.65 26.88 2.65
C ALA A 62 -14.66 25.91 1.45
N ASP A 63 -15.46 26.35 0.48
CA ASP A 63 -15.35 26.10 -0.95
C ASP A 63 -13.88 26.17 -1.41
N ASP A 64 -13.32 25.04 -1.88
CA ASP A 64 -12.19 25.02 -2.83
C ASP A 64 -12.16 23.66 -3.54
N ALA A 65 -13.07 23.52 -4.50
CA ALA A 65 -13.07 22.44 -5.47
C ALA A 65 -12.48 22.95 -6.78
N GLU A 66 -11.15 22.90 -6.93
CA GLU A 66 -10.50 22.86 -8.25
C GLU A 66 -9.38 21.82 -8.24
N SER A 67 -9.75 20.58 -8.58
CA SER A 67 -8.82 19.53 -8.97
C SER A 67 -8.40 19.79 -10.42
N PRO A 68 -7.11 20.02 -10.73
CA PRO A 68 -6.68 20.21 -12.12
C PRO A 68 -6.79 18.89 -12.89
N GLU A 69 -7.56 18.92 -13.98
CA GLU A 69 -7.62 17.88 -14.99
C GLU A 69 -6.23 17.60 -15.57
N ALA A 70 -5.58 16.52 -15.13
CA ALA A 70 -4.44 15.94 -15.83
C ALA A 70 -4.94 14.98 -16.92
N SER A 71 -5.46 15.55 -18.01
CA SER A 71 -5.72 14.83 -19.25
C SER A 71 -4.38 14.41 -19.86
N SER A 72 -3.94 13.18 -19.58
CA SER A 72 -2.81 12.56 -20.28
C SER A 72 -3.35 11.91 -21.54
N GLU A 73 -3.29 12.63 -22.66
CA GLU A 73 -3.47 12.06 -23.99
C GLU A 73 -2.35 11.05 -24.27
N PRO A 74 -2.63 9.86 -24.80
CA PRO A 74 -1.59 8.99 -25.33
C PRO A 74 -1.03 9.61 -26.61
N ALA A 75 0.27 9.87 -26.61
CA ALA A 75 1.02 10.22 -27.81
C ALA A 75 0.97 9.01 -28.77
N GLU A 76 0.24 9.17 -29.87
CA GLU A 76 0.26 8.26 -31.02
C GLU A 76 1.71 8.18 -31.53
N GLY A 77 2.23 6.95 -31.57
CA GLY A 77 3.54 6.65 -32.15
C GLY A 77 3.52 6.91 -33.65
N ASP A 78 4.36 7.82 -34.10
CA ASP A 78 4.70 7.99 -35.50
C ASP A 78 5.75 6.91 -35.86
N GLU A 79 5.26 5.78 -36.37
CA GLU A 79 6.08 4.79 -37.05
C GLU A 79 6.38 5.30 -38.47
N ASP A 80 7.50 6.04 -38.62
CA ASP A 80 8.11 6.26 -39.93
C ASP A 80 9.47 5.53 -39.98
N ASP A 81 9.37 4.29 -40.45
CA ASP A 81 10.48 3.44 -40.90
C ASP A 81 10.95 3.95 -42.26
N GLU A 82 11.96 4.83 -42.28
CA GLU A 82 12.71 5.15 -43.50
C GLU A 82 14.18 4.77 -43.29
N THR A 83 14.53 3.61 -43.83
CA THR A 83 15.88 3.09 -43.92
C THR A 83 16.82 4.05 -44.65
N ALA A 84 17.83 4.60 -43.95
CA ALA A 84 18.99 5.23 -44.57
C ALA A 84 20.28 4.54 -44.11
N ASN A 85 20.81 3.74 -45.02
CA ASN A 85 22.11 3.09 -45.00
C ASN A 85 23.27 4.10 -44.83
N ASP A 86 24.00 4.02 -43.71
CA ASP A 86 25.33 4.64 -43.58
C ASP A 86 26.27 3.72 -42.76
N SER A 87 27.53 3.61 -43.20
CA SER A 87 28.56 2.78 -42.55
C SER A 87 28.90 3.35 -41.18
N PRO A 88 29.26 2.53 -40.17
CA PRO A 88 29.70 3.07 -38.91
C PRO A 88 31.14 3.59 -39.06
N GLU A 89 31.30 4.86 -39.43
CA GLU A 89 32.43 5.62 -38.88
C GLU A 89 32.29 5.56 -37.35
N GLU A 90 33.34 5.08 -36.67
CA GLU A 90 33.51 5.14 -35.22
C GLU A 90 33.43 6.60 -34.78
N THR A 91 32.21 7.10 -34.61
CA THR A 91 31.95 8.30 -33.84
C THR A 91 32.23 7.92 -32.40
N ALA A 92 33.45 8.23 -31.97
CA ALA A 92 33.89 8.21 -30.58
C ALA A 92 33.04 9.22 -29.78
N GLY A 93 31.82 8.81 -29.48
CA GLY A 93 30.77 9.58 -28.86
C GLY A 93 29.84 8.61 -28.15
N GLY A 94 30.43 7.78 -27.29
CA GLY A 94 29.66 7.03 -26.31
C GLY A 94 28.80 7.99 -25.48
N PRO A 95 27.73 7.49 -24.87
CA PRO A 95 26.87 8.29 -24.00
C PRO A 95 27.71 9.12 -23.04
N ALA A 96 27.30 10.36 -22.77
CA ALA A 96 28.05 11.31 -21.93
C ALA A 96 28.30 10.80 -20.50
N PHE A 97 27.65 9.69 -20.13
CA PHE A 97 27.88 8.90 -18.94
C PHE A 97 28.09 7.44 -19.37
N GLU A 98 29.13 6.82 -18.81
CA GLU A 98 29.32 5.36 -18.90
C GLU A 98 28.11 4.68 -18.23
N PHE A 99 27.47 3.75 -18.95
CA PHE A 99 26.42 2.93 -18.34
C PHE A 99 27.06 1.87 -17.45
N GLU A 100 26.59 1.75 -16.22
CA GLU A 100 26.90 0.59 -15.40
C GLU A 100 26.26 -0.66 -16.02
N ASP A 101 27.03 -1.74 -16.15
CA ASP A 101 26.57 -3.03 -16.66
C ASP A 101 25.46 -3.62 -15.77
N THR A 102 24.20 -3.29 -16.08
CA THR A 102 23.04 -3.92 -15.45
C THR A 102 22.28 -4.75 -16.47
N THR A 103 22.10 -6.04 -16.17
CA THR A 103 21.22 -6.91 -16.96
C THR A 103 19.82 -6.90 -16.40
N ALA A 104 18.84 -6.42 -17.17
CA ALA A 104 17.44 -6.55 -16.81
C ALA A 104 17.03 -8.03 -16.77
N LYS A 105 16.41 -8.46 -15.66
CA LYS A 105 15.83 -9.79 -15.50
C LYS A 105 14.36 -9.62 -15.12
N SER A 106 13.45 -10.11 -15.96
CA SER A 106 12.03 -10.15 -15.65
C SER A 106 11.68 -11.43 -14.89
N MET A 107 10.75 -11.33 -13.94
CA MET A 107 10.18 -12.46 -13.21
C MET A 107 8.66 -12.41 -13.36
N TYR A 108 8.03 -13.59 -13.49
CA TYR A 108 6.58 -13.69 -13.57
C TYR A 108 6.03 -13.99 -12.18
N VAL A 109 5.35 -13.01 -11.59
CA VAL A 109 4.70 -13.10 -10.28
C VAL A 109 3.19 -12.95 -10.48
N ARG A 110 2.39 -13.64 -9.68
CA ARG A 110 0.93 -13.53 -9.75
C ARG A 110 0.48 -12.13 -9.29
N PRO A 111 -0.56 -11.52 -9.89
CA PRO A 111 -1.03 -10.18 -9.51
C PRO A 111 -1.38 -10.07 -8.01
N GLU A 112 -1.96 -11.12 -7.44
CA GLU A 112 -2.33 -11.15 -6.02
C GLU A 112 -1.10 -11.10 -5.12
N THR A 113 0.00 -11.74 -5.52
CA THR A 113 1.27 -11.71 -4.79
C THR A 113 1.97 -10.36 -4.93
N VAL A 114 1.82 -9.68 -6.07
CA VAL A 114 2.37 -8.32 -6.26
C VAL A 114 1.68 -7.32 -5.33
N ALA A 115 0.34 -7.38 -5.20
CA ALA A 115 -0.39 -6.50 -4.30
C ALA A 115 0.07 -6.62 -2.84
N VAL A 116 0.29 -7.85 -2.37
CA VAL A 116 0.83 -8.10 -1.01
C VAL A 116 2.26 -7.57 -0.86
N LEU A 117 3.07 -7.65 -1.93
CA LEU A 117 4.43 -7.10 -1.92
C LEU A 117 4.42 -5.57 -1.84
N ASP A 118 3.50 -4.89 -2.54
CA ASP A 118 3.37 -3.44 -2.49
C ASP A 118 3.00 -2.96 -1.07
N ASP A 119 2.09 -3.67 -0.39
CA ASP A 119 1.77 -3.40 1.02
C ASP A 119 3.01 -3.61 1.93
N ALA A 120 3.76 -4.69 1.70
CA ALA A 120 4.99 -4.97 2.44
C ALA A 120 6.08 -3.91 2.19
N GLU A 121 6.19 -3.38 0.97
CA GLU A 121 7.09 -2.27 0.65
C GLU A 121 6.76 -1.03 1.47
N PHE A 122 5.48 -0.68 1.57
CA PHE A 122 5.04 0.44 2.40
C PHE A 122 5.34 0.24 3.89
N GLU A 123 5.15 -0.99 4.41
CA GLU A 123 5.51 -1.31 5.80
C GLU A 123 7.01 -1.16 6.05
N VAL A 124 7.85 -1.64 5.14
CA VAL A 124 9.31 -1.50 5.21
C VAL A 124 9.72 -0.03 5.14
N GLU A 125 9.16 0.76 4.22
CA GLU A 125 9.44 2.19 4.14
C GLU A 125 9.03 2.92 5.43
N SER A 126 7.84 2.63 5.95
CA SER A 126 7.34 3.19 7.20
C SER A 126 8.26 2.87 8.38
N HIS A 127 8.75 1.64 8.48
CA HIS A 127 9.71 1.22 9.50
C HIS A 127 11.05 1.96 9.36
N LEU A 128 11.60 2.01 8.13
CA LEU A 128 12.83 2.73 7.83
C LEU A 128 12.73 4.22 8.18
N ARG A 129 11.58 4.84 7.94
CA ARG A 129 11.33 6.25 8.26
C ARG A 129 11.26 6.50 9.76
N ARG A 130 10.63 5.59 10.53
CA ARG A 130 10.43 5.75 11.98
C ARG A 130 11.70 5.43 12.78
N GLU A 131 12.39 4.36 12.44
CA GLU A 131 13.51 3.84 13.23
C GLU A 131 14.88 4.30 12.72
N HIS A 132 14.99 4.60 11.43
CA HIS A 132 16.28 4.89 10.79
C HIS A 132 16.34 6.26 10.10
N GLU A 133 15.25 7.04 10.16
CA GLU A 133 15.10 8.34 9.48
C GLU A 133 15.36 8.30 7.95
N VAL A 134 15.33 7.11 7.35
CA VAL A 134 15.51 6.93 5.91
C VAL A 134 14.19 7.24 5.20
N ARG A 135 14.26 7.99 4.09
CA ARG A 135 13.11 8.42 3.29
C ARG A 135 13.37 8.16 1.82
N ASN A 136 12.31 8.14 1.03
CA ASN A 136 12.36 7.97 -0.42
C ASN A 136 13.06 6.65 -0.80
N LEU A 137 12.58 5.54 -0.23
CA LEU A 137 13.08 4.21 -0.59
C LEU A 137 12.85 3.99 -2.09
N THR A 138 13.89 3.64 -2.83
CA THR A 138 13.73 3.33 -4.25
C THR A 138 13.32 1.87 -4.41
N GLY A 139 12.45 1.58 -5.38
CA GLY A 139 12.07 0.19 -5.69
C GLY A 139 13.27 -0.71 -5.99
N ARG A 140 14.36 -0.15 -6.57
CA ARG A 140 15.61 -0.88 -6.78
C ARG A 140 16.23 -1.37 -5.47
N GLU A 141 16.37 -0.48 -4.48
CA GLU A 141 16.96 -0.83 -3.19
C GLU A 141 16.11 -1.87 -2.45
N PHE A 142 14.79 -1.70 -2.49
CA PHE A 142 13.85 -2.64 -1.91
C PHE A 142 13.97 -4.03 -2.55
N HIS A 143 13.88 -4.11 -3.89
CA HIS A 143 13.97 -5.40 -4.60
C HIS A 143 15.34 -6.07 -4.45
N ASP A 144 16.43 -5.30 -4.47
CA ASP A 144 17.79 -5.81 -4.28
C ASP A 144 17.97 -6.36 -2.85
N ALA A 145 17.44 -5.68 -1.83
CA ALA A 145 17.40 -6.20 -0.46
C ALA A 145 16.57 -7.48 -0.36
N LEU A 146 15.37 -7.52 -0.97
CA LEU A 146 14.50 -8.69 -1.00
C LEU A 146 15.21 -9.92 -1.60
N VAL A 147 15.88 -9.74 -2.75
CA VAL A 147 16.64 -10.81 -3.41
C VAL A 147 17.80 -11.29 -2.54
N ARG A 148 18.52 -10.38 -1.87
CA ARG A 148 19.59 -10.75 -0.93
C ARG A 148 19.06 -11.53 0.28
N VAL A 149 17.90 -11.15 0.82
CA VAL A 149 17.25 -11.85 1.92
C VAL A 149 16.84 -13.25 1.47
N ALA A 150 16.15 -13.39 0.33
CA ALA A 150 15.78 -14.69 -0.22
C ALA A 150 16.99 -15.60 -0.46
N ALA A 151 18.11 -15.05 -0.96
CA ALA A 151 19.34 -15.81 -1.14
C ALA A 151 19.99 -16.28 0.18
N LYS A 152 19.77 -15.54 1.27
CA LYS A 152 20.26 -15.88 2.61
C LYS A 152 19.40 -16.96 3.30
N TYR A 153 18.11 -17.04 2.96
CA TYR A 153 17.15 -17.96 3.56
C TYR A 153 16.51 -18.88 2.52
N PRO A 154 17.28 -19.78 1.87
CA PRO A 154 16.75 -20.61 0.79
C PRO A 154 15.74 -21.68 1.27
N GLU A 155 15.81 -22.10 2.53
CA GLU A 155 14.87 -23.08 3.10
C GLU A 155 13.46 -22.49 3.24
N GLU A 156 13.34 -21.26 3.74
CA GLU A 156 12.07 -20.53 3.82
C GLU A 156 11.41 -20.37 2.43
N VAL A 157 12.22 -20.16 1.39
CA VAL A 157 11.73 -20.10 0.01
C VAL A 157 11.23 -21.47 -0.46
N ALA A 158 11.90 -22.56 -0.07
CA ALA A 158 11.46 -23.91 -0.41
C ALA A 158 10.13 -24.26 0.28
N ASP A 159 9.99 -23.90 1.55
CA ASP A 159 8.76 -24.12 2.32
C ASP A 159 7.59 -23.33 1.71
N ALA A 160 7.78 -22.04 1.41
CA ALA A 160 6.76 -21.23 0.73
C ALA A 160 6.30 -21.82 -0.63
N ILE A 161 7.21 -22.48 -1.37
CA ILE A 161 6.85 -23.16 -2.62
C ILE A 161 6.02 -24.42 -2.36
N LEU A 162 6.34 -25.18 -1.31
CA LEU A 162 5.59 -26.38 -0.95
C LEU A 162 4.18 -26.01 -0.49
N ASP A 163 4.05 -25.00 0.36
CA ASP A 163 2.76 -24.50 0.85
C ASP A 163 1.87 -24.04 -0.32
N ALA A 164 2.40 -23.23 -1.24
CA ALA A 164 1.67 -22.77 -2.41
C ALA A 164 1.19 -23.92 -3.32
N ARG A 165 1.91 -25.05 -3.35
CA ARG A 165 1.49 -26.25 -4.10
C ARG A 165 0.40 -27.02 -3.40
N GLU A 166 0.35 -27.02 -2.08
CA GLU A 166 -0.71 -27.66 -1.31
C GLU A 166 -2.02 -26.86 -1.43
N GLU A 167 -1.95 -25.53 -1.45
CA GLU A 167 -3.12 -24.65 -1.64
C GLU A 167 -3.77 -24.79 -3.01
N THR A 168 -2.99 -25.08 -4.05
CA THR A 168 -3.49 -25.21 -5.43
C THR A 168 -4.08 -26.60 -5.72
N LYS A 169 -3.95 -27.55 -4.79
CA LYS A 169 -4.33 -28.96 -4.99
C LYS A 169 -5.75 -29.26 -4.54
#